data_AF-A0A5M9ZK24-F1
#
_entry.id   AF-A0A5M9ZK24-F1
#
_cell.length_a   1.000
_cell.length_b   1.000
_cell.length_c   1.000
_cell.angle_alpha   90.00
_cell.angle_beta   90.00
_cell.angle_gamma   90.00
#
_symmetry.space_group_name_H-M   'P 1'
#
loop_
_entity.id
_entity.type
_entity.pdbx_description
1 polymer ?
#
loop_
_entity_poly.entity_id
_entity_poly.type
_entity_poly.pdbx_seq_one_letter_code
_entity_poly.pdbx_strand_id
1 'polypeptide(L)'
;MADYNPRYLATVNRLMERYETERARLVTEYVTSAWRMWMSLSPADWWNDAITQGASANLTARYMAFVERMRRLGISYADTALGLVGATAEGQLPSFEVVRDNTDPWKMMVRPVETYRDLSSDEPHLRPTAWTGLDEYVQRSVDKWLDESRERLEDIIDTDSTIIGTRVTLDRYRSGGVERYRRIIHPELSRTGTCGLCVVAADRVYTIRELMPLHANCHCTVLPITSGNDPGLRLNDDDLKALYEKAGGNTGAKLRQTRVLTLTNGEIGPVLSAKDVKPRDDIPWHMPGSDMTKAQIERMLNRATAFNVHYRQVEASGKPDDFRYEEHNYHFKPSDKLKQALAANLAFARQLRARLSLAA
;
A
#
# COMPACT_ATOMS: atom_id res chain seq x y z
N MET A 1 -21.70 -20.23 -27.94
CA MET A 1 -21.25 -19.98 -26.55
C MET A 1 -20.57 -21.25 -26.09
N ALA A 2 -19.25 -21.26 -25.98
CA ALA A 2 -18.53 -22.44 -25.50
C ALA A 2 -18.91 -22.66 -24.03
N ASP A 3 -19.44 -23.84 -23.73
CA ASP A 3 -19.76 -24.26 -22.37
C ASP A 3 -18.45 -24.27 -21.56
N TYR A 4 -18.38 -23.44 -20.53
CA TYR A 4 -17.15 -23.25 -19.77
C TYR A 4 -16.84 -24.53 -18.99
N ASN A 5 -15.73 -25.21 -19.32
CA ASN A 5 -15.33 -26.46 -18.70
C ASN A 5 -15.18 -26.28 -17.17
N PRO A 6 -15.92 -27.03 -16.32
CA PRO A 6 -15.85 -26.90 -14.86
C PRO A 6 -14.43 -27.08 -14.29
N ARG A 7 -13.58 -27.88 -14.94
CA ARG A 7 -12.16 -28.03 -14.54
C ARG A 7 -11.34 -26.78 -14.80
N TYR A 8 -11.66 -26.02 -15.85
CA TYR A 8 -10.98 -24.77 -16.18
C TYR A 8 -11.30 -23.68 -15.14
N LEU A 9 -12.58 -23.53 -14.77
CA LEU A 9 -13.00 -22.60 -13.71
C LEU A 9 -12.34 -22.94 -12.37
N ALA A 10 -12.26 -24.23 -12.01
CA ALA A 10 -11.58 -24.66 -10.79
C ALA A 10 -10.08 -24.33 -10.78
N THR A 11 -9.40 -24.41 -11.93
CA THR A 11 -7.99 -24.02 -12.06
C THR A 11 -7.82 -22.51 -11.88
N VAL A 12 -8.67 -21.69 -12.51
CA VAL A 12 -8.65 -20.23 -12.40
C VAL A 12 -8.89 -19.80 -10.94
N ASN A 13 -9.91 -20.35 -10.28
CA ASN A 13 -10.21 -20.06 -8.88
C ASN A 13 -9.04 -20.40 -7.95
N ARG A 14 -8.43 -21.58 -8.13
CA ARG A 14 -7.28 -22.00 -7.31
C ARG A 14 -6.05 -21.11 -7.52
N LEU A 15 -5.82 -20.62 -8.73
CA LEU A 15 -4.72 -19.69 -9.02
C LEU A 15 -4.91 -18.38 -8.23
N MET A 16 -6.12 -17.81 -8.29
CA MET A 16 -6.44 -16.57 -7.60
C MET A 16 -6.42 -16.73 -6.08
N GLU A 17 -7.03 -17.79 -5.54
CA GLU A 17 -7.03 -18.10 -4.11
C GLU A 17 -5.60 -18.22 -3.55
N ARG A 18 -4.70 -18.89 -4.29
CA ARG A 18 -3.28 -19.00 -3.91
C ARG A 18 -2.58 -17.65 -3.91
N TYR A 19 -2.79 -16.84 -4.95
CA TYR A 19 -2.20 -15.51 -5.03
C TYR A 19 -2.67 -14.61 -3.88
N GLU A 20 -3.97 -14.59 -3.62
CA GLU A 20 -4.56 -13.75 -2.59
C GLU A 20 -4.14 -14.20 -1.18
N THR A 21 -4.13 -15.51 -0.93
CA THR A 21 -3.64 -16.08 0.34
C THR A 21 -2.19 -15.68 0.60
N GLU A 22 -1.34 -15.77 -0.42
CA GLU A 22 0.07 -15.41 -0.29
C GLU A 22 0.27 -13.90 -0.12
N ARG A 23 -0.49 -13.04 -0.83
CA ARG A 23 -0.48 -11.59 -0.59
C ARG A 23 -0.89 -11.28 0.84
N ALA A 24 -2.03 -11.81 1.30
CA ALA A 24 -2.54 -11.56 2.65
C ALA A 24 -1.53 -11.99 3.73
N ARG A 25 -0.82 -13.10 3.48
CA ARG A 25 0.29 -13.56 4.32
C ARG A 25 1.43 -12.54 4.36
N LEU A 26 1.87 -12.04 3.21
CA LEU A 26 2.93 -11.02 3.11
C LEU A 26 2.55 -9.71 3.82
N VAL A 27 1.30 -9.26 3.65
CA VAL A 27 0.77 -8.07 4.35
C VAL A 27 0.78 -8.29 5.86
N THR A 28 0.23 -9.41 6.32
CA THR A 28 0.17 -9.76 7.75
C THR A 28 1.56 -9.86 8.38
N GLU A 29 2.51 -10.52 7.69
CA GLU A 29 3.91 -10.61 8.11
C GLU A 29 4.52 -9.21 8.32
N TYR A 30 4.35 -8.34 7.34
CA TYR A 30 4.92 -7.00 7.37
C TYR A 30 4.30 -6.16 8.48
N VAL A 31 2.96 -6.04 8.50
CA VAL A 31 2.22 -5.27 9.51
C VAL A 31 2.56 -5.74 10.91
N THR A 32 2.52 -7.05 11.16
CA THR A 32 2.82 -7.60 12.48
C THR A 32 4.25 -7.27 12.92
N SER A 33 5.23 -7.42 12.03
CA SER A 33 6.63 -7.10 12.32
C SER A 33 6.83 -5.60 12.56
N ALA A 34 6.22 -4.75 11.74
CA ALA A 34 6.33 -3.31 11.84
C ALA A 34 5.65 -2.76 13.10
N TRP A 35 4.44 -3.24 13.41
CA TRP A 35 3.72 -2.86 14.61
C TRP A 35 4.45 -3.29 15.88
N ARG A 36 5.01 -4.51 15.92
CA ARG A 36 5.87 -4.95 17.03
C ARG A 36 7.08 -4.05 17.24
N MET A 37 7.67 -3.53 16.16
CA MET A 37 8.77 -2.57 16.27
C MET A 37 8.28 -1.26 16.88
N TRP A 38 7.16 -0.70 16.39
CA TRP A 38 6.58 0.52 16.97
C TRP A 38 6.26 0.37 18.46
N MET A 39 5.67 -0.75 18.85
CA MET A 39 5.34 -1.05 20.24
C MET A 39 6.56 -1.38 21.12
N SER A 40 7.74 -1.58 20.53
CA SER A 40 9.00 -1.72 21.29
C SER A 40 9.59 -0.36 21.74
N LEU A 41 9.10 0.73 21.15
CA LEU A 41 9.43 2.09 21.56
C LEU A 41 8.58 2.49 22.77
N SER A 42 9.07 3.39 23.62
CA SER A 42 8.28 3.94 24.73
C SER A 42 7.32 5.04 24.25
N PRO A 43 6.32 5.45 25.03
CA PRO A 43 5.49 6.61 24.68
C PRO A 43 6.31 7.88 24.41
N ALA A 44 7.37 8.11 25.19
CA ALA A 44 8.25 9.27 24.99
C ALA A 44 9.04 9.19 23.68
N ASP A 45 9.44 7.99 23.26
CA ASP A 45 10.12 7.79 21.97
C ASP A 45 9.22 8.13 20.78
N TRP A 46 7.91 7.91 20.88
CA TRP A 46 6.96 8.30 19.83
C TRP A 46 6.90 9.82 19.63
N TRP A 47 7.40 10.63 20.57
CA TRP A 47 7.53 12.09 20.47
C TRP A 47 8.96 12.58 20.22
N ASN A 48 9.92 11.67 20.04
CA ASN A 48 11.29 12.01 19.69
C ASN A 48 11.53 11.72 18.21
N ASP A 49 11.66 12.76 17.39
CA ASP A 49 11.80 12.58 15.95
C ASP A 49 13.08 11.83 15.56
N ALA A 50 14.12 11.91 16.37
CA ALA A 50 15.32 11.09 16.16
C ALA A 50 14.96 9.59 16.23
N ILE A 51 14.11 9.18 17.17
CA ILE A 51 13.77 7.76 17.33
C ILE A 51 12.78 7.32 16.26
N THR A 52 11.75 8.12 16.00
CA THR A 52 10.72 7.77 15.00
C THR A 52 11.29 7.74 13.58
N GLN A 53 12.19 8.66 13.23
CA GLN A 53 12.84 8.67 11.92
C GLN A 53 13.80 7.50 11.74
N GLY A 54 14.59 7.13 12.75
CA GLY A 54 15.48 5.97 12.70
C GLY A 54 14.71 4.65 12.63
N ALA A 55 13.64 4.53 13.41
CA ALA A 55 12.70 3.42 13.37
C ALA A 55 12.04 3.28 11.98
N SER A 56 11.58 4.40 11.42
CA SER A 56 10.97 4.44 10.09
C SER A 56 11.96 4.13 8.97
N ALA A 57 13.22 4.57 9.06
CA ALA A 57 14.28 4.17 8.13
C ALA A 57 14.45 2.64 8.11
N ASN A 58 14.43 2.00 9.27
CA ASN A 58 14.48 0.54 9.37
C ASN A 58 13.26 -0.15 8.75
N LEU A 59 12.05 0.36 9.01
CA LEU A 59 10.84 -0.17 8.40
C LEU A 59 10.83 0.01 6.88
N THR A 60 11.32 1.15 6.41
CA THR A 60 11.38 1.45 4.98
C THR A 60 12.25 0.45 4.24
N ALA A 61 13.41 0.09 4.79
CA ALA A 61 14.25 -0.97 4.25
C ALA A 61 13.49 -2.31 4.11
N ARG A 62 12.68 -2.67 5.11
CA ARG A 62 11.84 -3.88 5.10
C ARG A 62 10.68 -3.75 4.11
N TYR A 63 10.07 -2.57 4.02
CA TYR A 63 8.98 -2.27 3.09
C TYR A 63 9.46 -2.45 1.65
N MET A 64 10.65 -1.96 1.30
CA MET A 64 11.22 -2.17 -0.04
C MET A 64 11.36 -3.67 -0.38
N ALA A 65 11.80 -4.49 0.58
CA ALA A 65 11.85 -5.94 0.40
C ALA A 65 10.45 -6.58 0.29
N PHE A 66 9.46 -6.06 1.02
CA PHE A 66 8.06 -6.43 0.86
C PHE A 66 7.54 -6.11 -0.56
N VAL A 67 7.83 -4.92 -1.09
CA VAL A 67 7.47 -4.54 -2.47
C VAL A 67 8.08 -5.51 -3.47
N GLU A 68 9.35 -5.85 -3.32
CA GLU A 68 10.02 -6.82 -4.20
C GLU A 68 9.39 -8.22 -4.14
N ARG A 69 9.02 -8.71 -2.94
CA ARG A 69 8.29 -9.97 -2.77
C ARG A 69 6.91 -9.92 -3.43
N MET A 70 6.17 -8.83 -3.23
CA MET A 70 4.86 -8.61 -3.85
C MET A 70 4.94 -8.56 -5.38
N ARG A 71 5.97 -7.92 -5.94
CA ARG A 71 6.20 -7.87 -7.38
C ARG A 71 6.48 -9.26 -7.95
N ARG A 72 7.35 -10.04 -7.30
CA ARG A 72 7.62 -11.43 -7.71
C ARG A 72 6.37 -12.31 -7.67
N LEU A 73 5.54 -12.13 -6.64
CA LEU A 73 4.26 -12.84 -6.52
C LEU A 73 3.32 -12.49 -7.69
N GLY A 74 3.18 -11.20 -8.02
CA GLY A 74 2.37 -10.73 -9.15
C GLY A 74 2.87 -11.23 -10.50
N ILE A 75 4.19 -11.25 -10.73
CA ILE A 75 4.79 -11.80 -11.97
C ILE A 75 4.44 -13.29 -12.11
N SER A 76 4.62 -14.07 -11.05
CA SER A 76 4.31 -15.51 -11.05
C SER A 76 2.82 -15.79 -11.33
N TYR A 77 1.93 -15.01 -10.71
CA TYR A 77 0.51 -15.06 -11.00
C TYR A 77 0.22 -14.72 -12.47
N ALA A 78 0.82 -13.64 -12.97
CA ALA A 78 0.62 -13.16 -14.33
C ALA A 78 1.09 -14.17 -15.38
N ASP A 79 2.26 -14.79 -15.19
CA ASP A 79 2.79 -15.82 -16.10
C ASP A 79 1.85 -17.03 -16.17
N THR A 80 1.31 -17.45 -15.03
CA THR A 80 0.32 -18.55 -14.99
C THR A 80 -0.97 -18.15 -15.70
N ALA A 81 -1.47 -16.94 -15.44
CA ALA A 81 -2.70 -16.43 -16.05
C ALA A 81 -2.57 -16.24 -17.58
N LEU A 82 -1.40 -15.82 -18.07
CA LEU A 82 -1.11 -15.76 -19.50
C LEU A 82 -1.16 -17.14 -20.15
N GLY A 83 -0.59 -18.15 -19.49
CA GLY A 83 -0.67 -19.54 -19.96
C GLY A 83 -2.11 -20.04 -20.14
N LEU A 84 -3.05 -19.61 -19.29
CA LEU A 84 -4.47 -19.95 -19.40
C LEU A 84 -5.16 -19.39 -20.65
N VAL A 85 -4.59 -18.36 -21.27
CA VAL A 85 -5.06 -17.75 -22.52
C VAL A 85 -4.15 -18.04 -23.71
N GLY A 86 -3.18 -18.95 -23.56
CA GLY A 86 -2.23 -19.32 -24.61
C GLY A 86 -1.22 -18.23 -24.94
N ALA A 87 -0.98 -17.30 -24.02
CA ALA A 87 0.02 -16.25 -24.15
C ALA A 87 1.22 -16.52 -23.23
N THR A 88 2.35 -15.92 -23.56
CA THR A 88 3.58 -15.96 -22.76
C THR A 88 4.23 -14.59 -22.78
N ALA A 89 4.82 -14.18 -21.67
CA ALA A 89 5.53 -12.91 -21.57
C ALA A 89 7.05 -13.12 -21.51
N GLU A 90 7.78 -12.25 -22.20
CA GLU A 90 9.25 -12.23 -22.20
C GLU A 90 9.78 -10.97 -21.51
N GLY A 91 11.09 -10.96 -21.21
CA GLY A 91 11.76 -9.83 -20.57
C GLY A 91 11.64 -9.79 -19.04
N GLN A 92 12.52 -9.01 -18.43
CA GLN A 92 12.53 -8.79 -16.99
C GLN A 92 11.84 -7.47 -16.65
N LEU A 93 10.97 -7.49 -15.64
CA LEU A 93 10.43 -6.27 -15.04
C LEU A 93 11.32 -5.82 -13.87
N PRO A 94 11.38 -4.52 -13.55
CA PRO A 94 12.11 -4.03 -12.39
C PRO A 94 11.67 -4.75 -11.11
N SER A 95 12.64 -5.17 -10.29
CA SER A 95 12.37 -5.88 -9.04
C SER A 95 11.70 -4.99 -8.00
N PHE A 96 12.00 -3.69 -8.01
CA PHE A 96 11.46 -2.67 -7.12
C PHE A 96 11.03 -1.44 -7.91
N GLU A 97 9.83 -0.95 -7.62
CA GLU A 97 9.34 0.37 -8.02
C GLU A 97 8.57 0.96 -6.86
N VAL A 98 8.63 2.29 -6.70
CA VAL A 98 7.83 2.98 -5.69
C VAL A 98 6.34 2.91 -6.03
N VAL A 99 5.50 2.89 -5.00
CA VAL A 99 4.06 2.61 -5.17
C VAL A 99 3.24 3.88 -5.31
N ARG A 100 3.70 4.98 -4.70
CA ARG A 100 2.95 6.22 -4.55
C ARG A 100 3.70 7.40 -5.15
N ASP A 101 2.96 8.34 -5.73
CA ASP A 101 3.45 9.67 -6.11
C ASP A 101 3.37 10.64 -4.93
N ASN A 102 4.02 11.80 -5.04
CA ASN A 102 3.94 12.92 -4.08
C ASN A 102 4.28 12.58 -2.62
N THR A 103 4.87 11.41 -2.38
CA THR A 103 5.39 10.95 -1.09
C THR A 103 6.60 10.04 -1.34
N ASP A 104 7.14 9.43 -0.29
CA ASP A 104 8.13 8.37 -0.40
C ASP A 104 7.92 7.32 0.70
N PRO A 105 8.42 6.08 0.52
CA PRO A 105 8.26 5.00 1.48
C PRO A 105 8.66 5.36 2.92
N TRP A 106 9.65 6.24 3.11
CA TRP A 106 10.07 6.66 4.44
C TRP A 106 9.02 7.53 5.11
N LYS A 107 8.53 8.57 4.42
CA LYS A 107 7.42 9.39 4.93
C LYS A 107 6.20 8.53 5.26
N MET A 108 5.89 7.53 4.43
CA MET A 108 4.77 6.62 4.68
C MET A 108 4.93 5.81 5.96
N MET A 109 6.13 5.31 6.25
CA MET A 109 6.37 4.48 7.42
C MET A 109 6.29 5.25 8.74
N VAL A 110 6.36 6.60 8.72
CA VAL A 110 6.17 7.43 9.93
C VAL A 110 4.68 7.66 10.25
N ARG A 111 3.78 7.53 9.26
CA ARG A 111 2.35 7.89 9.40
C ARG A 111 1.61 7.26 10.58
N PRO A 112 1.84 6.00 10.98
CA PRO A 112 1.21 5.44 12.18
C PRO A 112 1.50 6.28 13.42
N VAL A 113 2.72 6.80 13.56
CA VAL A 113 3.09 7.66 14.69
C VAL A 113 2.48 9.05 14.55
N GLU A 114 2.39 9.59 13.35
CA GLU A 114 1.70 10.86 13.08
C GLU A 114 0.21 10.75 13.48
N THR A 115 -0.47 9.66 13.10
CA THR A 115 -1.86 9.40 13.50
C THR A 115 -2.03 9.39 15.02
N TYR A 116 -1.13 8.71 15.75
CA TYR A 116 -1.15 8.74 17.22
C TYR A 116 -0.95 10.15 17.77
N ARG A 117 0.05 10.89 17.24
CA ARG A 117 0.36 12.26 17.69
C ARG A 117 -0.82 13.20 17.46
N ASP A 118 -1.47 13.09 16.32
CA ASP A 118 -2.63 13.89 15.94
C ASP A 118 -3.81 13.59 16.87
N LEU A 119 -4.18 12.31 17.05
CA LEU A 119 -5.31 11.93 17.89
C LEU A 119 -5.08 12.27 19.38
N SER A 120 -3.85 12.09 19.87
CA SER A 120 -3.48 12.44 21.25
C SER A 120 -3.17 13.93 21.44
N SER A 121 -3.23 14.74 20.38
CA SER A 121 -3.05 16.20 20.46
C SER A 121 -4.21 16.90 21.18
N ASP A 122 -5.41 16.34 21.06
CA ASP A 122 -6.64 16.86 21.67
C ASP A 122 -6.68 16.62 23.19
N GLU A 123 -6.05 15.55 23.68
CA GLU A 123 -6.06 15.16 25.10
C GLU A 123 -4.62 14.92 25.65
N PRO A 124 -3.76 15.95 25.70
CA PRO A 124 -2.35 15.80 26.05
C PRO A 124 -2.13 15.28 27.48
N HIS A 125 -3.09 15.51 28.37
CA HIS A 125 -3.06 15.08 29.77
C HIS A 125 -3.25 13.56 29.94
N LEU A 126 -3.75 12.86 28.92
CA LEU A 126 -3.92 11.40 28.93
C LEU A 126 -2.74 10.67 28.27
N ARG A 127 -1.70 11.39 27.82
CA ARG A 127 -0.52 10.76 27.21
C ARG A 127 0.26 9.98 28.28
N PRO A 128 0.47 8.67 28.08
CA PRO A 128 1.09 7.84 29.10
C PRO A 128 2.62 8.01 29.11
N THR A 129 3.23 7.68 30.24
CA THR A 129 4.71 7.57 30.35
C THR A 129 5.20 6.14 30.08
N ALA A 130 4.33 5.14 30.23
CA ALA A 130 4.57 3.74 29.89
C ALA A 130 3.30 3.13 29.25
N TRP A 131 3.45 2.13 28.39
CA TRP A 131 2.29 1.47 27.74
C TRP A 131 1.46 0.59 28.68
N THR A 132 1.95 0.32 29.89
CA THR A 132 1.33 -0.59 30.85
C THR A 132 1.07 0.10 32.18
N GLY A 133 0.13 -0.45 32.97
CA GLY A 133 -0.20 0.08 34.29
C GLY A 133 -1.00 1.38 34.27
N LEU A 134 -1.75 1.63 33.19
CA LEU A 134 -2.64 2.78 33.06
C LEU A 134 -3.94 2.54 33.82
N ASP A 135 -4.56 3.60 34.33
CA ASP A 135 -5.95 3.53 34.80
C ASP A 135 -6.90 3.26 33.63
N GLU A 136 -8.07 2.71 33.93
CA GLU A 136 -9.03 2.26 32.90
C GLU A 136 -9.48 3.38 31.95
N TYR A 137 -9.59 4.61 32.46
CA TYR A 137 -10.02 5.74 31.63
C TYR A 137 -8.93 6.14 30.64
N VAL A 138 -7.68 6.31 31.11
CA VAL A 138 -6.52 6.59 30.25
C VAL A 138 -6.28 5.44 29.26
N GLN A 139 -6.36 4.19 29.71
CA GLN A 139 -6.16 3.00 28.88
C GLN A 139 -7.09 3.00 27.66
N ARG A 140 -8.38 3.31 27.84
CA ARG A 140 -9.33 3.36 26.72
C ARG A 140 -8.97 4.40 25.64
N SER A 141 -8.54 5.59 26.05
CA SER A 141 -8.11 6.63 25.09
C SER A 141 -6.82 6.22 24.37
N VAL A 142 -5.84 5.68 25.11
CA VAL A 142 -4.57 5.22 24.54
C VAL A 142 -4.78 4.05 23.58
N ASP A 143 -5.60 3.07 23.93
CA ASP A 143 -5.93 1.93 23.07
C ASP A 143 -6.57 2.41 21.77
N LYS A 144 -7.54 3.34 21.85
CA LYS A 144 -8.15 3.93 20.66
C LYS A 144 -7.11 4.58 19.73
N TRP A 145 -6.19 5.37 20.27
CA TRP A 145 -5.16 6.03 19.44
C TRP A 145 -4.20 5.03 18.82
N LEU A 146 -3.81 3.98 19.56
CA LEU A 146 -2.94 2.93 19.07
C LEU A 146 -3.64 2.06 18.01
N ASP A 147 -4.91 1.74 18.19
CA ASP A 147 -5.72 0.98 17.24
C ASP A 147 -5.86 1.73 15.91
N GLU A 148 -6.21 3.01 15.93
CA GLU A 148 -6.30 3.87 14.73
C GLU A 148 -4.93 4.01 14.03
N SER A 149 -3.85 4.08 14.82
CA SER A 149 -2.48 4.13 14.29
C SER A 149 -2.07 2.82 13.62
N ARG A 150 -2.50 1.69 14.19
CA ARG A 150 -2.29 0.37 13.61
C ARG A 150 -3.13 0.18 12.35
N GLU A 151 -4.40 0.58 12.38
CA GLU A 151 -5.29 0.55 11.21
C GLU A 151 -4.70 1.39 10.08
N ARG A 152 -4.12 2.55 10.39
CA ARG A 152 -3.40 3.36 9.41
C ARG A 152 -2.25 2.60 8.75
N LEU A 153 -1.47 1.83 9.50
CA LEU A 153 -0.42 0.97 8.96
C LEU A 153 -0.99 -0.15 8.09
N GLU A 154 -2.04 -0.82 8.56
CA GLU A 154 -2.74 -1.89 7.83
C GLU A 154 -3.25 -1.39 6.47
N ASP A 155 -3.96 -0.25 6.46
CA ASP A 155 -4.49 0.39 5.26
C ASP A 155 -3.42 0.76 4.24
N ILE A 156 -2.29 1.33 4.70
CA ILE A 156 -1.19 1.70 3.83
C ILE A 156 -0.65 0.45 3.12
N ILE A 157 -0.36 -0.60 3.88
CA ILE A 157 0.28 -1.80 3.38
C ILE A 157 -0.66 -2.63 2.51
N ASP A 158 -1.94 -2.76 2.88
CA ASP A 158 -2.93 -3.44 2.05
C ASP A 158 -3.17 -2.71 0.72
N THR A 159 -3.34 -1.38 0.78
CA THR A 159 -3.49 -0.53 -0.42
C THR A 159 -2.31 -0.74 -1.36
N ASP A 160 -1.09 -0.62 -0.83
CA ASP A 160 0.12 -0.73 -1.63
C ASP A 160 0.29 -2.13 -2.21
N SER A 161 -0.01 -3.18 -1.44
CA SER A 161 0.05 -4.57 -1.91
C SER A 161 -0.85 -4.80 -3.13
N THR A 162 -2.04 -4.22 -3.11
CA THR A 162 -3.04 -4.32 -4.18
C THR A 162 -2.58 -3.55 -5.42
N ILE A 163 -2.05 -2.33 -5.23
CA ILE A 163 -1.51 -1.51 -6.31
C ILE A 163 -0.32 -2.21 -6.98
N ILE A 164 0.63 -2.71 -6.20
CA ILE A 164 1.84 -3.40 -6.69
C ILE A 164 1.43 -4.61 -7.52
N GLY A 165 0.59 -5.48 -6.94
CA GLY A 165 0.15 -6.71 -7.56
C GLY A 165 -0.54 -6.48 -8.90
N THR A 166 -1.41 -5.48 -8.95
CA THR A 166 -2.14 -5.10 -10.16
C THR A 166 -1.21 -4.55 -11.22
N ARG A 167 -0.38 -3.56 -10.88
CA ARG A 167 0.52 -2.91 -11.84
C ARG A 167 1.47 -3.91 -12.48
N VAL A 168 2.17 -4.71 -11.67
CA VAL A 168 3.14 -5.68 -12.19
C VAL A 168 2.48 -6.76 -13.05
N THR A 169 1.26 -7.18 -12.70
CA THR A 169 0.50 -8.16 -13.48
C THR A 169 0.12 -7.58 -14.84
N LEU A 170 -0.35 -6.34 -14.88
CA LEU A 170 -0.75 -5.67 -16.12
C LEU A 170 0.46 -5.33 -17.01
N ASP A 171 1.58 -4.91 -16.44
CA ASP A 171 2.84 -4.72 -17.18
C ASP A 171 3.31 -6.04 -17.79
N ARG A 172 3.19 -7.14 -17.04
CA ARG A 172 3.52 -8.48 -17.52
C ARG A 172 2.58 -8.93 -18.64
N TYR A 173 1.28 -8.70 -18.52
CA TYR A 173 0.32 -8.97 -19.59
C TYR A 173 0.63 -8.19 -20.87
N ARG A 174 0.99 -6.90 -20.73
CA ARG A 174 1.42 -6.07 -21.85
C ARG A 174 2.64 -6.65 -22.56
N SER A 175 3.64 -7.13 -21.82
CA SER A 175 4.81 -7.80 -22.40
C SER A 175 4.50 -9.14 -23.09
N GLY A 176 3.35 -9.75 -22.77
CA GLY A 176 2.84 -10.95 -23.43
C GLY A 176 1.90 -10.66 -24.60
N GLY A 177 1.79 -9.40 -25.05
CA GLY A 177 0.93 -9.01 -26.18
C GLY A 177 -0.57 -8.98 -25.86
N VAL A 178 -0.95 -9.10 -24.58
CA VAL A 178 -2.34 -8.95 -24.15
C VAL A 178 -2.67 -7.46 -24.04
N GLU A 179 -3.81 -7.05 -24.58
CA GLU A 179 -4.24 -5.63 -24.55
C GLU A 179 -5.46 -5.40 -23.65
N ARG A 180 -6.16 -6.45 -23.23
CA ARG A 180 -7.40 -6.35 -22.46
C ARG A 180 -7.38 -7.25 -21.23
N TYR A 181 -8.13 -6.86 -20.21
CA TYR A 181 -8.27 -7.63 -18.97
C TYR A 181 -9.63 -7.41 -18.33
N ARG A 182 -9.96 -8.28 -17.37
CA ARG A 182 -11.12 -8.17 -16.48
C ARG A 182 -10.67 -8.26 -15.03
N ARG A 183 -11.38 -7.58 -14.12
CA ARG A 183 -11.18 -7.71 -12.68
C ARG A 183 -12.01 -8.86 -12.13
N ILE A 184 -11.43 -9.65 -11.23
CA ILE A 184 -12.13 -10.73 -10.52
C ILE A 184 -12.16 -10.38 -9.04
N ILE A 185 -13.35 -10.30 -8.47
CA ILE A 185 -13.55 -9.91 -7.07
C ILE A 185 -13.48 -11.14 -6.16
N HIS A 186 -12.95 -10.93 -4.95
CA HIS A 186 -12.85 -11.95 -3.91
C HIS A 186 -13.62 -11.50 -2.65
N PRO A 187 -14.97 -11.49 -2.69
CA PRO A 187 -15.80 -11.12 -1.54
C PRO A 187 -15.50 -11.99 -0.30
N GLU A 188 -15.09 -13.24 -0.50
CA GLU A 188 -14.70 -14.20 0.54
C GLU A 188 -13.47 -13.77 1.34
N LEU A 189 -12.67 -12.85 0.79
CA LEU A 189 -11.44 -12.34 1.42
C LEU A 189 -11.62 -10.96 2.06
N SER A 190 -12.79 -10.34 1.87
CA SER A 190 -13.13 -9.05 2.48
C SER A 190 -13.88 -9.23 3.79
N ARG A 191 -13.43 -8.57 4.87
CA ARG A 191 -14.13 -8.55 6.16
C ARG A 191 -15.56 -8.01 6.05
N THR A 192 -15.78 -7.05 5.15
CA THR A 192 -17.08 -6.38 4.95
C THR A 192 -17.77 -6.79 3.64
N GLY A 193 -17.19 -7.72 2.89
CA GLY A 193 -17.60 -8.09 1.53
C GLY A 193 -17.16 -7.08 0.45
N THR A 194 -17.46 -7.40 -0.80
CA THR A 194 -17.17 -6.54 -1.96
C THR A 194 -18.19 -5.41 -2.06
N CYS A 195 -17.73 -4.15 -2.17
CA CYS A 195 -18.64 -3.03 -2.34
C CYS A 195 -19.25 -3.00 -3.76
N GLY A 196 -20.42 -2.39 -3.93
CA GLY A 196 -21.12 -2.35 -5.23
C GLY A 196 -20.29 -1.72 -6.37
N LEU A 197 -19.34 -0.84 -6.04
CA LEU A 197 -18.40 -0.25 -7.01
C LEU A 197 -17.45 -1.29 -7.61
N CYS A 198 -16.94 -2.20 -6.78
CA CYS A 198 -16.04 -3.27 -7.21
C CYS A 198 -16.77 -4.28 -8.09
N VAL A 199 -18.02 -4.65 -7.77
CA VAL A 199 -18.85 -5.53 -8.61
C VAL A 199 -19.08 -4.92 -10.00
N VAL A 200 -19.47 -3.65 -10.05
CA VAL A 200 -19.67 -2.90 -11.31
C VAL A 200 -18.37 -2.72 -12.10
N ALA A 201 -17.24 -2.58 -11.41
CA ALA A 201 -15.94 -2.56 -12.05
C ALA A 201 -15.56 -3.95 -12.61
N ALA A 202 -15.92 -5.04 -11.93
CA ALA A 202 -15.59 -6.41 -12.32
C ALA A 202 -16.40 -6.92 -13.54
N ASP A 203 -17.58 -6.34 -13.79
CA ASP A 203 -18.42 -6.65 -14.95
C ASP A 203 -17.87 -6.09 -16.29
N ARG A 204 -16.91 -5.17 -16.25
CA ARG A 204 -16.34 -4.53 -17.44
C ARG A 204 -15.09 -5.22 -17.99
N VAL A 205 -14.86 -5.02 -19.29
CA VAL A 205 -13.58 -5.28 -19.97
C VAL A 205 -12.81 -3.98 -20.05
N TYR A 206 -11.53 -4.02 -19.68
CA TYR A 206 -10.63 -2.86 -19.68
C TYR A 206 -9.52 -3.05 -20.70
N THR A 207 -8.98 -1.94 -21.20
CA THR A 207 -7.70 -1.96 -21.91
C THR A 207 -6.55 -1.80 -20.90
N ILE A 208 -5.43 -2.47 -21.13
CA ILE A 208 -4.24 -2.33 -20.26
C ILE A 208 -3.63 -0.91 -20.33
N ARG A 209 -3.98 -0.14 -21.37
CA ARG A 209 -3.55 1.26 -21.52
C ARG A 209 -4.33 2.21 -20.60
N GLU A 210 -5.52 1.82 -20.16
CA GLU A 210 -6.39 2.60 -19.26
C GLU A 210 -6.30 2.04 -17.83
N LEU A 211 -5.07 1.96 -17.31
CA LEU A 211 -4.78 1.34 -16.03
C LEU A 211 -5.36 2.18 -14.89
N MET A 212 -6.55 1.81 -14.43
CA MET A 212 -7.19 2.42 -13.27
C MET A 212 -6.63 1.78 -11.99
N PRO A 213 -6.02 2.56 -11.07
CA PRO A 213 -5.55 2.04 -9.79
C PRO A 213 -6.66 1.33 -9.02
N LEU A 214 -6.24 0.38 -8.20
CA LEU A 214 -7.08 -0.26 -7.20
C LEU A 214 -6.73 0.32 -5.83
N HIS A 215 -7.75 0.57 -5.01
CA HIS A 215 -7.59 0.98 -3.61
C HIS A 215 -7.69 -0.24 -2.68
N ALA A 216 -7.35 -0.09 -1.40
CA ALA A 216 -7.52 -1.12 -0.38
C ALA A 216 -8.96 -1.68 -0.32
N ASN A 217 -9.10 -2.85 0.29
CA ASN A 217 -10.39 -3.51 0.63
C ASN A 217 -11.23 -4.02 -0.54
N CYS A 218 -10.83 -3.82 -1.80
CA CYS A 218 -11.55 -4.36 -2.97
C CYS A 218 -11.22 -5.84 -3.23
N HIS A 219 -10.16 -6.39 -2.61
CA HIS A 219 -9.64 -7.77 -2.76
C HIS A 219 -9.93 -8.35 -4.16
N CYS A 220 -9.28 -7.79 -5.19
CA CYS A 220 -9.53 -8.22 -6.55
C CYS A 220 -8.23 -8.54 -7.30
N THR A 221 -8.32 -9.56 -8.15
CA THR A 221 -7.27 -9.94 -9.10
C THR A 221 -7.64 -9.48 -10.51
N VAL A 222 -6.76 -9.68 -11.48
CA VAL A 222 -7.02 -9.37 -12.90
C VAL A 222 -6.73 -10.59 -13.76
N LEU A 223 -7.57 -10.86 -14.75
CA LEU A 223 -7.36 -11.94 -15.73
C LEU A 223 -7.22 -11.36 -17.15
N PRO A 224 -6.31 -11.91 -17.98
CA PRO A 224 -6.07 -11.43 -19.32
C PRO A 224 -7.20 -11.85 -20.27
N ILE A 225 -7.48 -11.05 -21.29
CA ILE A 225 -8.47 -11.34 -22.33
C ILE A 225 -7.78 -11.31 -23.70
N THR A 226 -7.91 -12.41 -24.46
CA THR A 226 -7.49 -12.50 -25.87
C THR A 226 -8.71 -12.50 -26.82
N SER A 227 -8.51 -12.52 -28.13
CA SER A 227 -9.58 -12.34 -29.14
C SER A 227 -10.70 -13.40 -29.12
N GLY A 228 -10.54 -14.49 -28.38
CA GLY A 228 -11.57 -15.52 -28.20
C GLY A 228 -11.62 -16.16 -26.81
N ASN A 229 -10.89 -15.63 -25.82
CA ASN A 229 -10.81 -16.21 -24.49
C ASN A 229 -10.88 -15.11 -23.42
N ASP A 230 -11.94 -15.14 -22.60
CA ASP A 230 -12.12 -14.31 -21.41
C ASP A 230 -12.35 -15.25 -20.21
N PRO A 231 -11.27 -15.65 -19.51
CA PRO A 231 -11.31 -16.59 -18.38
C PRO A 231 -12.22 -16.13 -17.23
N GLY A 232 -12.49 -14.82 -17.15
CA GLY A 232 -13.22 -14.19 -16.06
C GLY A 232 -14.69 -13.92 -16.34
N LEU A 233 -15.19 -14.20 -17.54
CA LEU A 233 -16.51 -13.74 -18.02
C LEU A 233 -17.66 -14.06 -17.05
N ARG A 234 -17.60 -15.21 -16.36
CA ARG A 234 -18.68 -15.70 -15.49
C ARG A 234 -18.31 -15.76 -14.00
N LEU A 235 -17.09 -15.33 -13.65
CA LEU A 235 -16.58 -15.50 -12.28
C LEU A 235 -17.25 -14.53 -11.29
N ASN A 236 -17.80 -13.41 -11.77
CA ASN A 236 -18.46 -12.40 -10.94
C ASN A 236 -20.00 -12.47 -11.05
N ASP A 237 -20.57 -13.48 -11.71
CA ASP A 237 -22.01 -13.55 -12.05
C ASP A 237 -22.90 -13.52 -10.80
N ASP A 238 -22.50 -14.22 -9.74
CA ASP A 238 -23.32 -14.36 -8.54
C ASP A 238 -23.30 -13.09 -7.67
N ASP A 239 -22.15 -12.43 -7.58
CA ASP A 239 -22.03 -11.11 -6.93
C ASP A 239 -22.83 -10.03 -7.68
N LEU A 240 -22.83 -10.09 -9.01
CA LEU A 240 -23.59 -9.17 -9.85
C LEU A 240 -25.10 -9.36 -9.66
N LYS A 241 -25.58 -10.61 -9.57
CA LYS A 241 -26.98 -10.92 -9.24
C LYS A 241 -27.36 -10.41 -7.86
N ALA A 242 -26.55 -10.68 -6.84
CA ALA A 242 -26.78 -10.22 -5.48
C ALA A 242 -26.85 -8.69 -5.39
N LEU A 243 -26.02 -7.98 -6.18
CA LEU A 243 -26.09 -6.52 -6.28
C LEU A 243 -27.39 -6.05 -6.93
N TYR A 244 -27.82 -6.66 -8.04
CA TYR A 244 -29.06 -6.29 -8.71
C TYR A 244 -30.29 -6.56 -7.84
N GLU A 245 -30.30 -7.63 -7.06
CA GLU A 245 -31.35 -7.90 -6.06
C GLU A 245 -31.40 -6.79 -5.00
N LYS A 246 -30.25 -6.40 -4.45
CA LYS A 246 -30.16 -5.28 -3.48
C LYS A 246 -30.55 -3.92 -4.06
N ALA A 247 -30.26 -3.68 -5.34
CA ALA A 247 -30.67 -2.46 -6.06
C ALA A 247 -32.16 -2.46 -6.46
N GLY A 248 -32.89 -3.53 -6.17
CA GLY A 248 -34.29 -3.70 -6.56
C GLY A 248 -34.49 -3.94 -8.06
N GLY A 249 -33.42 -4.21 -8.83
CA GLY A 249 -33.43 -4.52 -10.26
C GLY A 249 -32.24 -3.93 -11.04
N ASN A 250 -32.14 -4.27 -12.32
CA ASN A 250 -31.04 -3.87 -13.23
C ASN A 250 -31.43 -2.77 -14.25
N THR A 251 -32.57 -2.11 -14.07
CA THR A 251 -33.02 -1.07 -15.00
C THR A 251 -32.28 0.25 -14.76
N GLY A 252 -32.03 1.02 -15.83
CA GLY A 252 -31.29 2.29 -15.72
C GLY A 252 -31.90 3.30 -14.74
N ALA A 253 -33.22 3.26 -14.51
CA ALA A 253 -33.88 4.11 -13.51
C ALA A 253 -33.54 3.71 -12.06
N LYS A 254 -33.35 2.41 -11.80
CA LYS A 254 -32.99 1.87 -10.48
C LYS A 254 -31.49 2.06 -10.18
N LEU A 255 -30.66 2.03 -11.22
CA LEU A 255 -29.20 2.25 -11.11
C LEU A 255 -28.79 3.73 -11.01
N ARG A 256 -29.68 4.69 -11.31
CA ARG A 256 -29.41 6.14 -11.20
C ARG A 256 -29.10 6.63 -9.77
N GLN A 257 -29.45 5.83 -8.76
CA GLN A 257 -29.18 6.12 -7.35
C GLN A 257 -27.74 5.77 -6.92
N THR A 258 -26.95 5.13 -7.78
CA THR A 258 -25.58 4.67 -7.49
C THR A 258 -24.59 5.36 -8.43
N ARG A 259 -24.53 6.70 -8.38
CA ARG A 259 -23.50 7.44 -9.13
C ARG A 259 -22.13 7.16 -8.52
N VAL A 260 -21.18 6.83 -9.39
CA VAL A 260 -19.78 6.59 -9.03
C VAL A 260 -18.96 7.72 -9.63
N LEU A 261 -18.21 8.42 -8.79
CA LEU A 261 -17.25 9.41 -9.23
C LEU A 261 -15.86 8.80 -9.24
N THR A 262 -15.08 9.14 -10.25
CA THR A 262 -13.63 8.97 -10.21
C THR A 262 -13.03 10.21 -9.59
N LEU A 263 -12.26 10.03 -8.51
CA LEU A 263 -11.49 11.09 -7.85
C LEU A 263 -10.01 10.77 -8.00
N THR A 264 -9.17 11.78 -8.23
CA THR A 264 -7.73 11.58 -8.22
C THR A 264 -7.21 11.77 -6.80
N ASN A 265 -6.67 10.70 -6.21
CA ASN A 265 -5.85 10.80 -5.01
C ASN A 265 -4.42 11.18 -5.41
N GLY A 266 -3.84 12.19 -4.76
CA GLY A 266 -2.51 12.71 -5.09
C GLY A 266 -1.36 11.72 -4.89
N GLU A 267 -1.55 10.60 -4.19
CA GLU A 267 -0.51 9.58 -3.98
C GLU A 267 -0.75 8.30 -4.77
N ILE A 268 -1.99 7.79 -4.74
CA ILE A 268 -2.32 6.47 -5.32
C ILE A 268 -3.03 6.56 -6.67
N GLY A 269 -3.39 7.77 -7.11
CA GLY A 269 -4.02 8.04 -8.41
C GLY A 269 -5.54 7.93 -8.38
N PRO A 270 -6.18 7.68 -9.53
CA PRO A 270 -7.63 7.58 -9.63
C PRO A 270 -8.23 6.50 -8.70
N VAL A 271 -9.21 6.89 -7.89
CA VAL A 271 -10.00 6.03 -6.99
C VAL A 271 -11.49 6.25 -7.25
N LEU A 272 -12.31 5.23 -6.96
CA LEU A 272 -13.76 5.34 -7.06
C LEU A 272 -14.36 5.85 -5.75
N SER A 273 -15.31 6.77 -5.84
CA SER A 273 -16.07 7.29 -4.69
C SER A 273 -17.57 7.21 -4.95
N ALA A 274 -18.31 6.81 -3.92
CA ALA A 274 -19.79 6.80 -3.92
C ALA A 274 -20.40 8.16 -3.52
N LYS A 275 -19.61 9.09 -2.98
CA LYS A 275 -20.06 10.43 -2.58
C LYS A 275 -19.61 11.46 -3.60
N ASP A 276 -20.42 12.52 -3.76
CA ASP A 276 -20.07 13.77 -4.45
C ASP A 276 -18.97 14.52 -3.67
N VAL A 277 -17.78 13.93 -3.60
CA VAL A 277 -16.58 14.56 -3.06
C VAL A 277 -15.99 15.38 -4.19
N LYS A 278 -15.70 16.66 -3.93
CA LYS A 278 -14.99 17.48 -4.91
C LYS A 278 -13.60 16.88 -5.14
N PRO A 279 -13.20 16.58 -6.39
CA PRO A 279 -11.83 16.21 -6.71
C PRO A 279 -10.88 17.29 -6.19
N ARG A 280 -9.76 16.85 -5.62
CA ARG A 280 -8.65 17.74 -5.31
C ARG A 280 -7.80 17.87 -6.57
N ASP A 281 -8.00 18.93 -7.32
CA ASP A 281 -7.26 19.23 -8.56
C ASP A 281 -5.94 19.99 -8.29
N ASP A 282 -5.58 20.20 -7.02
CA ASP A 282 -4.43 21.02 -6.62
C ASP A 282 -3.08 20.31 -6.74
N ILE A 283 -3.06 18.98 -6.84
CA ILE A 283 -1.82 18.19 -6.93
C ILE A 283 -1.94 17.18 -8.09
N PRO A 284 -1.15 17.34 -9.17
CA PRO A 284 -1.14 16.37 -10.25
C PRO A 284 -0.55 15.04 -9.76
N TRP A 285 -1.15 13.94 -10.22
CA TRP A 285 -0.67 12.59 -9.97
C TRP A 285 -0.06 11.99 -11.23
N HIS A 286 1.08 11.32 -11.07
CA HIS A 286 1.79 10.60 -12.12
C HIS A 286 1.92 9.13 -11.73
N MET A 287 1.79 8.25 -12.72
CA MET A 287 2.02 6.83 -12.49
C MET A 287 3.49 6.59 -12.11
N PRO A 288 3.75 5.97 -10.95
CA PRO A 288 5.11 5.62 -10.58
C PRO A 288 5.76 4.69 -11.60
N GLY A 289 7.02 4.97 -11.90
CA GLY A 289 7.87 4.17 -12.78
C GLY A 289 9.34 4.29 -12.39
N SER A 290 10.24 3.88 -13.27
CA SER A 290 11.68 3.83 -12.98
C SER A 290 12.28 5.20 -12.64
N ASP A 291 11.92 6.26 -13.39
CA ASP A 291 12.44 7.62 -13.15
C ASP A 291 11.98 8.16 -11.79
N MET A 292 10.69 8.01 -11.47
CA MET A 292 10.17 8.39 -10.17
C MET A 292 10.85 7.58 -9.06
N THR A 293 10.99 6.26 -9.25
CA THR A 293 11.65 5.37 -8.29
C THR A 293 13.06 5.87 -7.96
N LYS A 294 13.85 6.20 -8.99
CA LYS A 294 15.18 6.78 -8.81
C LYS A 294 15.13 8.10 -8.02
N ALA A 295 14.25 9.02 -8.42
CA ALA A 295 14.09 10.31 -7.74
C ALA A 295 13.68 10.16 -6.26
N GLN A 296 12.79 9.22 -5.93
CA GLN A 296 12.40 8.99 -4.53
C GLN A 296 13.55 8.36 -3.71
N ILE A 297 14.32 7.44 -4.29
CA ILE A 297 15.50 6.86 -3.64
C ILE A 297 16.55 7.95 -3.36
N GLU A 298 16.78 8.85 -4.31
CA GLU A 298 17.66 10.01 -4.13
C GLU A 298 17.16 10.95 -3.02
N ARG A 299 15.85 11.27 -2.98
CA ARG A 299 15.26 12.07 -1.89
C ARG A 299 15.44 11.42 -0.53
N MET A 300 15.17 10.12 -0.41
CA MET A 300 15.38 9.38 0.84
C MET A 300 16.87 9.38 1.24
N LEU A 301 17.80 9.26 0.28
CA LEU A 301 19.24 9.28 0.58
C LEU A 301 19.70 10.66 1.06
N ASN A 302 19.19 11.72 0.44
CA ASN A 302 19.47 13.10 0.86
C ASN A 302 18.96 13.33 2.28
N ARG A 303 17.74 12.87 2.60
CA ARG A 303 17.18 12.93 3.96
C ARG A 303 18.02 12.17 4.97
N ALA A 304 18.41 10.93 4.66
CA ALA A 304 19.28 10.13 5.53
C ALA A 304 20.60 10.84 5.81
N THR A 305 21.19 11.43 4.76
CA THR A 305 22.46 12.15 4.85
C THR A 305 22.35 13.41 5.71
N ALA A 306 21.29 14.20 5.52
CA ALA A 306 21.01 15.37 6.35
C ALA A 306 20.79 14.98 7.82
N PHE A 307 19.95 13.97 8.08
CA PHE A 307 19.64 13.55 9.44
C PHE A 307 20.85 12.97 10.18
N ASN A 308 21.81 12.35 9.49
CA ASN A 308 23.06 11.89 10.11
C ASN A 308 23.84 13.00 10.81
N VAL A 309 23.78 14.24 10.30
CA VAL A 309 24.42 15.40 10.92
C VAL A 309 23.77 15.68 12.27
N HIS A 310 22.44 15.74 12.30
CA HIS A 310 21.64 16.03 13.49
C HIS A 310 21.72 14.93 14.55
N TYR A 311 21.69 13.66 14.16
CA TYR A 311 21.93 12.55 15.09
C TYR A 311 23.29 12.68 15.80
N ARG A 312 24.36 12.94 15.04
CA ARG A 312 25.72 13.08 15.58
C ARG A 312 25.85 14.32 16.48
N GLN A 313 25.16 15.41 16.14
CA GLN A 313 25.13 16.61 16.96
C GLN A 313 24.48 16.35 18.32
N VAL A 314 23.32 15.69 18.36
CA VAL A 314 22.65 15.33 19.62
C VAL A 314 23.49 14.34 20.42
N GLU A 315 24.10 13.35 19.77
CA GLU A 315 24.97 12.37 20.41
C GLU A 315 26.21 13.03 21.04
N ALA A 316 26.88 13.93 20.32
CA ALA A 316 28.10 14.57 20.79
C ALA A 316 27.84 15.64 21.86
N SER A 317 26.76 16.41 21.72
CA SER A 317 26.44 17.51 22.63
C SER A 317 25.65 17.08 23.86
N GLY A 318 24.95 15.95 23.79
CA GLY A 318 23.98 15.55 24.81
C GLY A 318 22.78 16.51 24.93
N LYS A 319 22.55 17.37 23.93
CA LYS A 319 21.50 18.39 23.92
C LYS A 319 20.54 18.18 22.74
N PRO A 320 19.28 18.62 22.83
CA PRO A 320 18.36 18.60 21.71
C PRO A 320 18.86 19.42 20.52
N ASP A 321 18.39 19.05 19.32
CA ASP A 321 18.66 19.75 18.07
C ASP A 321 17.35 19.95 17.29
N ASP A 322 17.07 21.20 16.94
CA ASP A 322 15.87 21.66 16.24
C ASP A 322 16.25 22.14 14.85
N PHE A 323 15.66 21.54 13.82
CA PHE A 323 16.01 21.89 12.45
C PHE A 323 14.82 21.73 11.51
N ARG A 324 14.85 22.49 10.42
CA ARG A 324 13.86 22.37 9.34
C ARG A 324 14.46 21.57 8.20
N TYR A 325 13.71 20.60 7.69
CA TYR A 325 14.06 19.85 6.48
C TYR A 325 12.81 19.63 5.63
N GLU A 326 12.89 19.97 4.34
CA GLU A 326 11.72 20.07 3.45
C GLU A 326 10.64 20.97 4.11
N GLU A 327 9.41 20.48 4.21
CA GLU A 327 8.27 21.20 4.77
C GLU A 327 8.10 21.04 6.29
N HIS A 328 8.94 20.23 6.95
CA HIS A 328 8.77 19.84 8.36
C HIS A 328 9.85 20.43 9.28
N ASN A 329 9.44 20.73 10.51
CA ASN A 329 10.37 21.00 11.62
C ASN A 329 10.55 19.70 12.40
N TYR A 330 11.80 19.34 12.66
CA TYR A 330 12.18 18.13 13.38
C TYR A 330 12.81 18.50 14.71
N HIS A 331 12.47 17.72 15.74
CA HIS A 331 13.00 17.91 17.09
C HIS A 331 13.69 16.63 17.58
N PHE A 332 15.01 16.60 17.48
CA PHE A 332 15.83 15.46 17.89
C PHE A 332 16.27 15.64 19.34
N LYS A 333 15.95 14.68 20.21
CA LYS A 333 16.33 14.71 21.65
C LYS A 333 17.31 13.59 22.01
N PRO A 334 18.16 13.80 23.04
CA PRO A 334 18.91 12.71 23.67
C PRO A 334 18.00 11.57 24.12
N SER A 335 18.43 10.33 23.90
CA SER A 335 17.73 9.10 24.31
C SER A 335 18.72 7.95 24.31
N ASP A 336 18.51 6.96 25.19
CA ASP A 336 19.30 5.72 25.22
C ASP A 336 19.21 4.94 23.90
N LYS A 337 18.14 5.19 23.11
CA LYS A 337 17.91 4.58 21.79
C LYS A 337 18.51 5.38 20.62
N LEU A 338 19.12 6.55 20.88
CA LEU A 338 19.64 7.44 19.83
C LEU A 338 20.69 6.75 18.95
N LYS A 339 21.61 5.99 19.57
CA LYS A 339 22.65 5.23 18.84
C LYS A 339 22.05 4.17 17.91
N GLN A 340 20.99 3.49 18.37
CA GLN A 340 20.28 2.50 17.56
C GLN A 340 19.57 3.18 16.37
N ALA A 341 18.91 4.32 16.61
CA ALA A 341 18.26 5.10 15.56
C ALA A 341 19.26 5.60 14.50
N LEU A 342 20.41 6.13 14.92
CA LEU A 342 21.50 6.52 14.02
C LEU A 342 22.02 5.31 13.22
N ALA A 343 22.24 4.16 13.87
CA ALA A 343 22.72 2.96 13.19
C ALA A 343 21.72 2.48 12.11
N ALA A 344 20.41 2.53 12.39
CA ALA A 344 19.36 2.23 11.42
C ALA A 344 19.38 3.21 10.24
N ASN A 345 19.51 4.52 10.52
CA ASN A 345 19.60 5.56 9.50
C ASN A 345 20.82 5.37 8.57
N LEU A 346 21.99 5.07 9.15
CA LEU A 346 23.22 4.78 8.40
C LEU A 346 23.10 3.51 7.55
N ALA A 347 22.51 2.45 8.10
CA ALA A 347 22.27 1.22 7.35
C ALA A 347 21.33 1.45 6.16
N PHE A 348 20.27 2.24 6.37
CA PHE A 348 19.35 2.60 5.30
C PHE A 348 20.03 3.46 4.22
N ALA A 349 20.82 4.46 4.60
CA ALA A 349 21.60 5.26 3.65
C ALA A 349 22.52 4.41 2.76
N ARG A 350 23.22 3.42 3.35
CA ARG A 350 24.05 2.47 2.59
C ARG A 350 23.23 1.63 1.61
N GLN A 351 22.05 1.16 2.03
CA GLN A 351 21.14 0.43 1.14
C GLN A 351 20.68 1.30 -0.05
N LEU A 352 20.34 2.56 0.19
CA LEU A 352 19.91 3.49 -0.86
C LEU A 352 21.05 3.79 -1.85
N ARG A 353 22.29 3.99 -1.37
CA ARG A 353 23.48 4.14 -2.22
C ARG A 353 23.70 2.94 -3.12
N ALA A 354 23.61 1.74 -2.56
CA ALA A 354 23.75 0.50 -3.33
C ALA A 354 22.69 0.41 -4.45
N ARG A 355 21.44 0.80 -4.16
CA ARG A 355 20.36 0.83 -5.17
C ARG A 355 20.58 1.87 -6.27
N LEU A 356 21.23 2.99 -5.96
CA LEU A 356 21.61 4.01 -6.95
C LEU A 356 22.94 3.68 -7.65
N SER A 357 23.58 2.55 -7.33
CA SER A 357 24.93 2.19 -7.80
C SER A 357 25.98 3.28 -7.49
N LEU A 358 25.80 3.97 -6.37
CA LEU A 358 26.78 4.92 -5.83
C LEU A 358 27.79 4.16 -4.94
N ALA A 359 29.04 4.62 -4.89
CA ALA A 359 30.04 4.07 -3.97
C ALA A 359 29.56 4.21 -2.50
N ALA A 360 29.87 3.21 -1.67
CA ALA A 360 29.33 3.03 -0.32
C ALA A 360 29.69 4.17 0.65
#